data_AF-A0A2D9CFI5-F1
#
_entry.id   AF-A0A2D9CFI5-F1
#
_cell.length_a   1.000
_cell.length_b   1.000
_cell.length_c   1.000
_cell.angle_alpha   90.00
_cell.angle_beta   90.00
_cell.angle_gamma   90.00
#
_symmetry.space_group_name_H-M   'P 1'
#
loop_
_entity.id
_entity.type
_entity.pdbx_description
1 polymer ?
#
loop_
_entity_poly.entity_id
_entity_poly.type
_entity_poly.pdbx_seq_one_letter_code
_entity_poly.pdbx_strand_id
1 'polypeptide(L)'
;MSDPKSSSDARDVKINGNIAYVIDRNAGLTTYQIQSDATLVPLANLPIDDRCQSLTLLDDLAFICSNNRSYIIQIDNPANPQLLSVIEGISESFFVQSIITAHRDGNLLYTVDYNAGYRIFDISDPADPIELAHFDANVITPQGEFLAYAFDILVEDDLLYLAMGSGGFAIYDNTNPFEPTLITHIPAAVPQVATGYRQFVKQDDTIYLAAREAGLRILSIDGCTGPCPADFNNDGTLNFFDVSAFIVAFTNEEPLADFNSDGQFNFFDVSEFIVVFNNGCP
;
A
#
# COMPACT_ATOMS: atom_id res chain seq x y z
N MET A 1 6.30 14.52 32.02
CA MET A 1 6.08 13.63 30.86
C MET A 1 6.10 12.20 31.38
N SER A 2 5.14 11.39 30.95
CA SER A 2 4.99 9.99 31.34
C SER A 2 6.07 9.11 30.70
N ASP A 3 6.50 8.06 31.41
CA ASP A 3 7.36 6.99 30.90
C ASP A 3 6.69 6.36 29.65
N PRO A 4 7.37 6.05 28.54
CA PRO A 4 6.78 5.32 27.41
C PRO A 4 6.14 3.99 27.85
N LYS A 5 6.63 3.37 28.94
CA LYS A 5 6.02 2.18 29.57
C LYS A 5 4.71 2.46 30.31
N SER A 6 4.33 3.72 30.46
CA SER A 6 3.10 4.18 31.11
C SER A 6 2.07 4.76 30.14
N SER A 7 2.31 4.68 28.83
CA SER A 7 1.27 4.92 27.82
C SER A 7 0.11 3.96 28.05
N SER A 8 -1.10 4.50 28.18
CA SER A 8 -2.30 3.70 28.45
C SER A 8 -2.84 2.99 27.20
N ASP A 9 -2.49 3.46 25.99
CA ASP A 9 -2.98 2.90 24.73
C ASP A 9 -2.04 3.24 23.54
N ALA A 10 -0.75 2.85 23.63
CA ALA A 10 0.20 2.98 22.52
C ALA A 10 -0.28 2.18 21.29
N ARG A 11 -0.21 2.78 20.10
CA ARG A 11 -0.76 2.20 18.86
C ARG A 11 0.29 1.84 17.83
N ASP A 12 1.26 2.71 17.61
CA ASP A 12 2.33 2.49 16.64
C ASP A 12 3.62 3.17 17.09
N VAL A 13 4.74 2.64 16.62
CA VAL A 13 6.08 3.17 16.86
C VAL A 13 6.90 3.11 15.58
N LYS A 14 7.54 4.23 15.24
CA LYS A 14 8.54 4.31 14.19
C LYS A 14 9.85 4.82 14.75
N ILE A 15 10.96 4.33 14.18
CA ILE A 15 12.31 4.70 14.60
C ILE A 15 13.00 5.35 13.40
N ASN A 16 13.57 6.53 13.61
CA ASN A 16 14.48 7.16 12.65
C ASN A 16 15.79 7.49 13.35
N GLY A 17 16.86 6.79 12.97
CA GLY A 17 18.16 6.87 13.64
C GLY A 17 18.05 6.48 15.12
N ASN A 18 18.36 7.43 16.01
CA ASN A 18 18.30 7.25 17.46
C ASN A 18 17.05 7.87 18.09
N ILE A 19 16.02 8.18 17.31
CA ILE A 19 14.75 8.75 17.78
C ILE A 19 13.63 7.74 17.60
N ALA A 20 12.82 7.54 18.63
CA ALA A 20 11.56 6.81 18.56
C ALA A 20 10.39 7.79 18.56
N TYR A 21 9.47 7.59 17.64
CA TYR A 21 8.21 8.31 17.49
C TYR A 21 7.10 7.33 17.85
N VAL A 22 6.36 7.62 18.92
CA VAL A 22 5.30 6.75 19.44
C VAL A 22 4.00 7.49 19.39
N ILE A 23 2.99 6.90 18.76
CA ILE A 23 1.63 7.42 18.86
C ILE A 23 0.87 6.66 19.94
N ASP A 24 0.22 7.41 20.82
CA ASP A 24 -0.78 6.90 21.75
C ASP A 24 -2.16 7.30 21.23
N ARG A 25 -3.12 6.38 21.33
CA ARG A 25 -4.47 6.58 20.81
C ARG A 25 -5.12 7.88 21.28
N ASN A 26 -4.85 8.32 22.51
CA ASN A 26 -5.50 9.50 23.10
C ASN A 26 -4.51 10.59 23.54
N ALA A 27 -3.20 10.36 23.45
CA ALA A 27 -2.18 11.34 23.83
C ALA A 27 -1.38 11.92 22.65
N GLY A 28 -1.69 11.52 21.42
CA GLY A 28 -1.05 12.02 20.20
C GLY A 28 0.37 11.46 20.01
N LEU A 29 1.27 12.30 19.49
CA LEU A 29 2.65 11.92 19.19
C LEU A 29 3.56 12.21 20.39
N THR A 30 4.33 11.22 20.82
CA THR A 30 5.41 11.41 21.79
C THR A 30 6.73 10.94 21.17
N THR A 31 7.76 11.78 21.31
CA THR A 31 9.09 11.49 20.79
C THR A 31 10.06 11.17 21.91
N TYR A 32 10.97 10.25 21.66
CA TYR A 32 11.98 9.79 22.62
C TYR A 32 13.35 9.71 21.97
N GLN A 33 14.37 10.11 22.71
CA GLN A 33 15.76 9.80 22.39
C GLN A 33 16.07 8.38 22.89
N ILE A 34 16.49 7.52 21.97
CA ILE A 34 17.01 6.18 22.26
C ILE A 34 18.48 6.31 22.66
N GLN A 35 18.81 5.90 23.87
CA GLN A 35 20.18 5.85 24.39
C GLN A 35 20.90 4.58 23.93
N SER A 36 22.24 4.55 24.06
CA SER A 36 23.06 3.39 23.69
C SER A 36 22.75 2.12 24.49
N ASP A 37 22.15 2.25 25.67
CA ASP A 37 21.69 1.14 26.51
C ASP A 37 20.20 0.78 26.26
N ALA A 38 19.63 1.29 25.15
CA ALA A 38 18.24 1.16 24.76
C ALA A 38 17.22 1.80 25.72
N THR A 39 17.67 2.61 26.69
CA THR A 39 16.75 3.42 27.50
C THR A 39 16.18 4.57 26.67
N LEU A 40 14.94 4.96 26.99
CA LEU A 40 14.22 6.03 26.29
C LEU A 40 14.18 7.28 27.17
N VAL A 41 14.65 8.41 26.63
CA VAL A 41 14.53 9.73 27.25
C VAL A 41 13.46 10.53 26.51
N PRO A 42 12.36 10.96 27.16
CA PRO A 42 11.33 11.77 26.51
C PRO A 42 11.89 13.09 25.97
N LEU A 43 11.53 13.43 24.74
CA LEU A 43 11.91 14.68 24.08
C LEU A 43 10.74 15.66 24.01
N ALA A 44 9.62 15.24 23.41
CA ALA A 44 8.42 16.06 23.26
C ALA A 44 7.14 15.23 23.28
N ASN A 45 6.02 15.90 23.53
CA ASN A 45 4.68 15.38 23.33
C ASN A 45 3.86 16.44 22.57
N LEU A 46 3.32 16.05 21.43
CA LEU A 46 2.39 16.83 20.62
C LEU A 46 0.99 16.20 20.78
N PRO A 47 0.10 16.82 21.58
CA PRO A 47 -1.26 16.32 21.76
C PRO A 47 -2.04 16.37 20.45
N ILE A 48 -2.73 15.28 20.15
CA ILE A 48 -3.70 15.18 19.05
C ILE A 48 -5.00 14.70 19.67
N ASP A 49 -6.03 15.55 19.66
CA ASP A 49 -7.35 15.25 20.24
C ASP A 49 -8.20 14.42 19.26
N ASP A 50 -7.67 13.26 18.90
CA ASP A 50 -8.32 12.28 18.03
C ASP A 50 -7.73 10.88 18.27
N ARG A 51 -8.44 9.84 17.82
CA ARG A 51 -8.08 8.43 18.01
C ARG A 51 -6.99 8.02 17.02
N CYS A 52 -5.75 8.37 17.33
CA CYS A 52 -4.58 8.01 16.53
C CYS A 52 -4.48 6.48 16.37
N GLN A 53 -4.12 6.00 15.18
CA GLN A 53 -4.08 4.57 14.84
C GLN A 53 -2.77 4.12 14.20
N SER A 54 -2.23 4.92 13.28
CA SER A 54 -1.06 4.56 12.48
C SER A 54 -0.13 5.76 12.35
N LEU A 55 1.17 5.49 12.30
CA LEU A 55 2.22 6.49 12.13
C LEU A 55 3.07 6.10 10.93
N THR A 56 3.23 6.99 9.97
CA THR A 56 4.20 6.85 8.87
C THR A 56 5.22 7.98 8.97
N LEU A 57 6.51 7.66 8.82
CA LEU A 57 7.55 8.67 8.70
C LEU A 57 7.89 8.83 7.21
N LEU A 58 7.90 10.06 6.72
CA LEU A 58 8.16 10.44 5.34
C LEU A 58 9.18 11.58 5.36
N ASP A 59 10.46 11.25 5.29
CA ASP A 59 11.57 12.20 5.46
C ASP A 59 11.46 12.98 6.79
N ASP A 60 11.27 14.30 6.70
CA ASP A 60 11.11 15.24 7.81
C ASP A 60 9.64 15.42 8.24
N LEU A 61 8.74 14.57 7.74
CA LEU A 61 7.32 14.56 8.08
C LEU A 61 6.93 13.28 8.82
N ALA A 62 5.99 13.42 9.76
CA ALA A 62 5.21 12.32 10.31
C ALA A 62 3.75 12.46 9.84
N PHE A 63 3.21 11.38 9.31
CA PHE A 63 1.80 11.26 8.96
C PHE A 63 1.11 10.38 10.00
N ILE A 64 0.17 10.96 10.74
CA ILE A 64 -0.59 10.22 11.76
C ILE A 64 -2.03 10.12 11.30
N CYS A 65 -2.52 8.90 11.16
CA CYS A 65 -3.90 8.66 10.79
C CYS A 65 -4.76 8.41 12.02
N SER A 66 -5.97 8.97 12.03
CA SER A 66 -6.98 8.78 13.06
C SER A 66 -8.20 8.00 12.52
N ASN A 67 -9.37 8.14 13.15
CA ASN A 67 -10.59 7.57 12.60
C ASN A 67 -11.07 8.29 11.33
N ASN A 68 -10.92 9.62 11.26
CA ASN A 68 -11.55 10.44 10.22
C ASN A 68 -10.61 11.50 9.66
N ARG A 69 -9.36 11.55 10.13
CA ARG A 69 -8.41 12.60 9.78
C ARG A 69 -7.03 12.01 9.64
N SER A 70 -6.19 12.72 8.90
CA SER A 70 -4.76 12.52 8.94
C SER A 70 -4.04 13.81 9.23
N TYR A 71 -3.02 13.71 10.07
CA TYR A 71 -2.25 14.83 10.57
C TYR A 71 -0.88 14.80 9.92
N ILE A 72 -0.52 15.88 9.22
CA ILE A 72 0.83 16.09 8.69
C ILE A 72 1.61 16.91 9.71
N ILE A 73 2.69 16.33 10.23
CA ILE A 73 3.48 16.89 11.32
C ILE A 73 4.92 17.03 10.84
N GLN A 74 5.50 18.20 11.02
CA GLN A 74 6.93 18.42 10.85
C GLN A 74 7.70 17.79 12.02
N ILE A 75 8.75 17.04 11.70
CA ILE A 75 9.58 16.30 12.67
C ILE A 75 11.10 16.50 12.47
N ASP A 76 11.49 17.53 11.71
CA ASP A 76 12.89 17.96 11.54
C ASP A 76 13.59 18.21 12.89
N ASN A 77 12.84 18.70 13.88
CA ASN A 77 13.24 18.77 15.27
C ASN A 77 12.38 17.83 16.14
N PRO A 78 12.89 16.65 16.53
CA PRO A 78 12.12 15.70 17.34
C PRO A 78 11.81 16.22 18.76
N ALA A 79 12.50 17.25 19.24
CA ALA A 79 12.19 17.91 20.51
C ALA A 79 11.12 19.02 20.38
N ASN A 80 10.69 19.34 19.16
CA ASN A 80 9.65 20.31 18.87
C ASN A 80 8.86 19.95 17.60
N PRO A 81 8.15 18.80 17.57
CA PRO A 81 7.30 18.43 16.45
C PRO A 81 6.16 19.45 16.28
N GLN A 82 5.83 19.81 15.04
CA GLN A 82 4.83 20.83 14.74
C GLN A 82 3.73 20.29 13.84
N LEU A 83 2.47 20.42 14.24
CA LEU A 83 1.33 20.14 13.35
C LEU A 83 1.31 21.19 12.23
N LEU A 84 1.45 20.74 10.98
CA LEU A 84 1.38 21.60 9.80
C LEU A 84 -0.04 21.71 9.25
N SER A 85 -0.69 20.56 9.04
CA SER A 85 -2.01 20.51 8.43
C SER A 85 -2.78 19.25 8.84
N VAL A 86 -4.08 19.25 8.54
CA VAL A 86 -4.99 18.14 8.78
C VAL A 86 -5.77 17.88 7.50
N ILE A 87 -5.63 16.66 6.98
CA ILE A 87 -6.48 16.15 5.90
C ILE A 87 -7.72 15.55 6.55
N GLU A 88 -8.90 16.11 6.26
CA GLU A 88 -10.16 15.56 6.73
C GLU A 88 -10.65 14.47 5.76
N GLY A 89 -11.01 13.30 6.30
CA GLY A 89 -11.68 12.25 5.56
C GLY A 89 -13.16 12.61 5.33
N ILE A 90 -13.70 12.22 4.18
CA ILE A 90 -15.08 12.57 3.77
C ILE A 90 -16.15 11.56 4.18
N SER A 91 -15.80 10.55 4.99
CA SER A 91 -16.76 9.59 5.50
C SER A 91 -17.60 10.21 6.62
N GLU A 92 -18.86 10.54 6.35
CA GLU A 92 -19.88 10.89 7.37
C GLU A 92 -20.21 9.72 8.32
N SER A 93 -19.66 8.52 8.07
CA SER A 93 -19.95 7.34 8.87
C SER A 93 -19.01 7.25 10.07
N PHE A 94 -19.52 7.62 11.25
CA PHE A 94 -18.87 7.57 12.56
C PHE A 94 -18.30 6.19 12.98
N PHE A 95 -18.47 5.15 12.18
CA PHE A 95 -18.17 3.75 12.52
C PHE A 95 -16.99 3.15 11.75
N VAL A 96 -16.34 3.88 10.84
CA VAL A 96 -15.33 3.29 9.96
C VAL A 96 -13.97 3.97 10.08
N GLN A 97 -12.91 3.15 10.04
CA GLN A 97 -11.52 3.60 10.01
C GLN A 97 -11.31 4.36 8.71
N SER A 98 -11.01 5.65 8.76
CA SER A 98 -10.72 6.45 7.57
C SER A 98 -9.26 6.89 7.65
N ILE A 99 -8.52 6.54 6.62
CA ILE A 99 -7.07 6.67 6.50
C ILE A 99 -6.28 5.74 7.43
N ILE A 100 -5.70 4.67 6.88
CA ILE A 100 -5.02 3.62 7.68
C ILE A 100 -3.50 3.71 7.54
N THR A 101 -3.02 4.09 6.36
CA THR A 101 -1.60 4.23 6.04
C THR A 101 -1.41 5.34 5.01
N ALA A 102 -0.17 5.75 4.81
CA ALA A 102 0.19 6.60 3.69
C ALA A 102 1.55 6.20 3.10
N HIS A 103 1.73 6.50 1.82
CA HIS A 103 3.00 6.36 1.12
C HIS A 103 3.29 7.64 0.31
N ARG A 104 4.55 8.02 0.20
CA ARG A 104 4.97 9.22 -0.54
C ARG A 104 5.80 8.82 -1.74
N ASP A 105 5.45 9.36 -2.89
CA ASP A 105 6.29 9.33 -4.10
C ASP A 105 6.46 10.76 -4.64
N GLY A 106 7.67 11.31 -4.53
CA GLY A 106 7.94 12.71 -4.82
C GLY A 106 7.06 13.67 -4.01
N ASN A 107 6.23 14.47 -4.69
CA ASN A 107 5.28 15.38 -4.05
C ASN A 107 3.87 14.77 -3.90
N LEU A 108 3.67 13.52 -4.31
CA LEU A 108 2.40 12.85 -4.18
C LEU A 108 2.35 12.06 -2.88
N LEU A 109 1.25 12.22 -2.16
CA LEU A 109 0.91 11.43 -0.98
C LEU A 109 -0.28 10.54 -1.31
N TYR A 110 -0.04 9.23 -1.25
CA TYR A 110 -1.05 8.20 -1.39
C TYR A 110 -1.58 7.84 -0.01
N THR A 111 -2.88 7.96 0.21
CA THR A 111 -3.50 7.61 1.50
C THR A 111 -4.56 6.56 1.31
N VAL A 112 -4.61 5.56 2.20
CA VAL A 112 -5.59 4.47 2.12
C VAL A 112 -6.86 4.81 2.87
N ASP A 113 -7.94 5.11 2.16
CA ASP A 113 -9.26 5.36 2.72
C ASP A 113 -10.08 4.06 2.71
N TYR A 114 -10.03 3.30 3.80
CA TYR A 114 -10.59 1.94 3.97
C TYR A 114 -11.77 1.57 3.05
N ASN A 115 -12.88 2.31 3.09
CA ASN A 115 -14.08 2.02 2.29
C ASN A 115 -14.05 2.65 0.89
N ALA A 116 -13.31 3.75 0.70
CA ALA A 116 -13.27 4.52 -0.53
C ALA A 116 -12.06 4.18 -1.41
N GLY A 117 -11.24 3.20 -1.00
CA GLY A 117 -10.02 2.79 -1.68
C GLY A 117 -8.82 3.63 -1.29
N TYR A 118 -8.28 4.44 -2.19
CA TYR A 118 -7.15 5.33 -1.91
C TYR A 118 -7.29 6.68 -2.58
N ARG A 119 -6.55 7.65 -2.05
CA ARG A 119 -6.53 9.05 -2.49
C ARG A 119 -5.11 9.49 -2.77
N ILE A 120 -4.98 10.49 -3.64
CA ILE A 120 -3.71 11.10 -4.01
C ILE A 120 -3.80 12.59 -3.70
N PHE A 121 -2.86 13.08 -2.91
CA PHE A 121 -2.72 14.48 -2.57
C PHE A 121 -1.40 15.03 -3.11
N ASP A 122 -1.41 16.26 -3.62
CA ASP A 122 -0.20 17.07 -3.75
C ASP A 122 0.18 17.58 -2.35
N ILE A 123 1.41 17.27 -1.93
CA ILE A 123 2.01 17.74 -0.69
C ILE A 123 3.29 18.57 -0.94
N SER A 124 3.37 19.22 -2.10
CA SER A 124 4.44 20.19 -2.41
C SER A 124 4.57 21.28 -1.33
N ASP A 125 3.43 21.70 -0.77
CA ASP A 125 3.36 22.40 0.52
C ASP A 125 2.65 21.50 1.54
N PRO A 126 3.36 20.88 2.50
CA PRO A 126 2.74 20.01 3.49
C PRO A 126 1.81 20.75 4.47
N ALA A 127 1.86 22.09 4.52
CA ALA A 127 0.91 22.90 5.28
C ALA A 127 -0.42 23.13 4.54
N ASP A 128 -0.49 22.88 3.23
CA ASP A 128 -1.68 23.04 2.40
C ASP A 128 -1.81 21.89 1.37
N PRO A 129 -2.09 20.65 1.83
CA PRO A 129 -2.24 19.50 0.94
C PRO A 129 -3.48 19.62 0.06
N ILE A 130 -3.35 19.30 -1.24
CA ILE A 130 -4.44 19.41 -2.22
C ILE A 130 -4.81 18.02 -2.75
N GLU A 131 -6.05 17.58 -2.60
CA GLU A 131 -6.52 16.32 -3.22
C GLU A 131 -6.51 16.45 -4.75
N LEU A 132 -5.78 15.57 -5.43
CA LEU A 132 -5.70 15.51 -6.88
C LEU A 132 -6.61 14.43 -7.47
N ALA A 133 -6.73 13.29 -6.79
CA ALA A 133 -7.51 12.14 -7.26
C ALA A 133 -7.95 11.21 -6.12
N HIS A 134 -8.95 10.39 -6.41
CA HIS A 134 -9.38 9.26 -5.58
C HIS A 134 -9.79 8.08 -6.46
N PHE A 135 -9.56 6.87 -5.95
CA PHE A 135 -9.84 5.62 -6.66
C PHE A 135 -10.47 4.62 -5.71
N ASP A 136 -11.60 4.04 -6.12
CA ASP A 136 -12.16 2.87 -5.45
C ASP A 136 -11.16 1.72 -5.52
N ALA A 137 -11.06 0.92 -4.46
CA ALA A 137 -10.23 -0.28 -4.47
C ALA A 137 -10.97 -1.52 -4.98
N ASN A 138 -12.06 -1.35 -5.75
CA ASN A 138 -12.81 -2.49 -6.27
C ASN A 138 -12.05 -3.07 -7.47
N VAL A 139 -11.82 -4.37 -7.45
CA VAL A 139 -11.16 -5.07 -8.56
C VAL A 139 -12.19 -5.96 -9.25
N ILE A 140 -12.33 -5.78 -10.56
CA ILE A 140 -13.17 -6.62 -11.41
C ILE A 140 -12.24 -7.44 -12.28
N THR A 141 -12.32 -8.76 -12.17
CA THR A 141 -11.58 -9.70 -13.02
C THR A 141 -12.56 -10.69 -13.66
N PRO A 142 -12.13 -11.49 -14.66
CA PRO A 142 -12.96 -12.57 -15.18
C PRO A 142 -13.35 -13.61 -14.10
N GLN A 143 -12.66 -13.64 -12.95
CA GLN A 143 -12.96 -14.55 -11.83
C GLN A 143 -14.01 -13.98 -10.87
N GLY A 144 -14.34 -12.68 -10.97
CA GLY A 144 -15.40 -12.03 -10.19
C GLY A 144 -15.10 -10.59 -9.78
N GLU A 145 -16.03 -10.02 -9.01
CA GLU A 145 -15.89 -8.70 -8.39
C GLU A 145 -15.39 -8.85 -6.94
N PHE A 146 -14.33 -8.11 -6.62
CA PHE A 146 -13.69 -8.12 -5.31
C PHE A 146 -13.83 -6.75 -4.65
N LEU A 147 -14.60 -6.71 -3.56
CA LEU A 147 -14.94 -5.46 -2.89
C LEU A 147 -13.78 -4.85 -2.09
N ALA A 148 -13.74 -3.52 -2.17
CA ALA A 148 -12.75 -2.60 -1.64
C ALA A 148 -12.79 -2.47 -0.11
N TYR A 149 -11.86 -3.12 0.57
CA TYR A 149 -11.37 -2.61 1.85
C TYR A 149 -9.86 -2.44 1.75
N ALA A 150 -9.40 -1.26 1.37
CA ALA A 150 -7.97 -0.98 1.30
C ALA A 150 -7.39 -0.86 2.71
N PHE A 151 -6.21 -1.45 2.92
CA PHE A 151 -5.56 -1.44 4.22
C PHE A 151 -4.14 -0.92 4.21
N ASP A 152 -3.41 -1.20 3.14
CA ASP A 152 -2.02 -0.82 3.02
C ASP A 152 -1.68 -0.53 1.56
N ILE A 153 -0.76 0.41 1.35
CA ILE A 153 -0.34 0.88 0.04
C ILE A 153 1.17 1.10 0.02
N LEU A 154 1.79 0.77 -1.11
CA LEU A 154 3.18 1.05 -1.42
C LEU A 154 3.23 1.53 -2.87
N VAL A 155 4.01 2.57 -3.15
CA VAL A 155 4.33 2.98 -4.51
C VAL A 155 5.83 2.87 -4.66
N GLU A 156 6.29 2.10 -5.64
CA GLU A 156 7.72 1.89 -5.90
C GLU A 156 7.92 1.58 -7.37
N ASP A 157 8.85 2.27 -8.02
CA ASP A 157 9.22 2.06 -9.43
C ASP A 157 8.02 2.03 -10.39
N ASP A 158 7.18 3.08 -10.34
CA ASP A 158 5.95 3.21 -11.13
C ASP A 158 4.92 2.08 -10.89
N LEU A 159 5.05 1.29 -9.82
CA LEU A 159 4.06 0.27 -9.42
C LEU A 159 3.35 0.68 -8.14
N LEU A 160 2.04 0.46 -8.10
CA LEU A 160 1.22 0.64 -6.90
C LEU A 160 0.76 -0.73 -6.39
N TYR A 161 1.14 -1.05 -5.17
CA TYR A 161 0.79 -2.29 -4.47
C TYR A 161 -0.30 -1.99 -3.45
N LEU A 162 -1.37 -2.78 -3.45
CA LEU A 162 -2.54 -2.52 -2.61
C LEU A 162 -3.00 -3.79 -1.89
N ALA A 163 -3.02 -3.75 -0.55
CA ALA A 163 -3.65 -4.78 0.27
C ALA A 163 -5.13 -4.46 0.49
N MET A 164 -6.02 -5.36 0.06
CA MET A 164 -7.47 -5.11 -0.03
C MET A 164 -8.31 -6.00 0.90
N GLY A 165 -7.75 -6.51 2.00
CA GLY A 165 -8.50 -7.33 2.94
C GLY A 165 -8.94 -8.65 2.33
N SER A 166 -10.26 -8.88 2.32
CA SER A 166 -10.87 -10.05 1.64
C SER A 166 -10.84 -9.91 0.12
N GLY A 167 -10.66 -8.69 -0.39
CA GLY A 167 -10.46 -8.43 -1.80
C GLY A 167 -9.12 -8.95 -2.32
N GLY A 168 -8.19 -9.36 -1.44
CA GLY A 168 -6.90 -9.91 -1.86
C GLY A 168 -5.80 -8.84 -1.93
N PHE A 169 -4.87 -9.03 -2.86
CA PHE A 169 -3.74 -8.14 -3.12
C PHE A 169 -3.75 -7.75 -4.59
N ALA A 170 -3.51 -6.48 -4.90
CA ALA A 170 -3.49 -5.98 -6.27
C ALA A 170 -2.21 -5.21 -6.54
N ILE A 171 -1.72 -5.29 -7.77
CA ILE A 171 -0.60 -4.50 -8.28
C ILE A 171 -1.08 -3.78 -9.52
N TYR A 172 -0.80 -2.49 -9.59
CA TYR A 172 -1.16 -1.62 -10.69
C TYR A 172 0.10 -1.02 -11.33
N ASP A 173 0.07 -0.84 -12.64
CA ASP A 173 0.92 0.13 -13.32
C ASP A 173 0.44 1.52 -12.90
N ASN A 174 1.36 2.29 -12.33
CA ASN A 174 1.18 3.63 -11.79
C ASN A 174 2.09 4.65 -12.50
N THR A 175 2.57 4.35 -13.72
CA THR A 175 3.33 5.28 -14.58
C THR A 175 2.59 6.60 -14.77
N ASN A 176 1.26 6.54 -14.94
CA ASN A 176 0.38 7.69 -14.75
C ASN A 176 -0.40 7.51 -13.44
N PRO A 177 -0.08 8.26 -12.37
CA PRO A 177 -0.73 8.07 -11.08
C PRO A 177 -2.21 8.49 -11.07
N PHE A 178 -2.66 9.20 -12.11
CA PHE A 178 -4.05 9.60 -12.27
C PHE A 178 -4.86 8.64 -13.16
N GLU A 179 -4.20 7.65 -13.75
CA GLU A 179 -4.82 6.60 -14.57
C GLU A 179 -4.15 5.24 -14.31
N PRO A 180 -4.14 4.72 -13.07
CA PRO A 180 -3.50 3.46 -12.74
C PRO A 180 -4.24 2.28 -13.38
N THR A 181 -3.49 1.32 -13.92
CA THR A 181 -4.06 0.15 -14.61
C THR A 181 -3.69 -1.15 -13.90
N LEU A 182 -4.65 -2.05 -13.74
CA LEU A 182 -4.43 -3.31 -13.01
C LEU A 182 -3.48 -4.22 -13.81
N ILE A 183 -2.34 -4.60 -13.21
CA ILE A 183 -1.42 -5.60 -13.76
C ILE A 183 -1.82 -6.99 -13.26
N THR A 184 -1.96 -7.13 -11.94
CA THR A 184 -2.25 -8.42 -11.32
C THR A 184 -3.13 -8.28 -10.10
N HIS A 185 -3.94 -9.31 -9.90
CA HIS A 185 -4.80 -9.47 -8.75
C HIS A 185 -4.65 -10.87 -8.20
N ILE A 186 -4.36 -10.96 -6.90
CA ILE A 186 -4.21 -12.21 -6.18
C ILE A 186 -5.35 -12.27 -5.16
N PRO A 187 -6.44 -13.00 -5.45
CA PRO A 187 -7.54 -13.17 -4.53
C PRO A 187 -7.06 -13.72 -3.19
N ALA A 188 -7.71 -13.29 -2.10
CA ALA A 188 -7.44 -13.90 -0.80
C ALA A 188 -7.78 -15.41 -0.86
N ALA A 189 -6.80 -16.27 -0.57
CA ALA A 189 -6.86 -17.72 -0.78
C ALA A 189 -7.89 -18.49 0.10
N VAL A 190 -8.85 -17.83 0.75
CA VAL A 190 -9.90 -18.48 1.52
C VAL A 190 -11.23 -17.78 1.31
N PRO A 191 -12.29 -18.50 0.90
CA PRO A 191 -13.61 -17.93 0.83
C PRO A 191 -14.11 -17.72 2.26
N GLN A 192 -14.51 -16.48 2.53
CA GLN A 192 -15.39 -16.04 3.61
C GLN A 192 -14.74 -15.56 4.92
N VAL A 193 -14.94 -14.25 5.14
CA VAL A 193 -15.10 -13.47 6.38
C VAL A 193 -13.91 -13.29 7.33
N ALA A 194 -12.83 -14.09 7.26
CA ALA A 194 -11.83 -14.09 8.34
C ALA A 194 -10.36 -13.82 7.94
N THR A 195 -10.01 -14.04 6.67
CA THR A 195 -8.67 -13.79 6.12
C THR A 195 -8.66 -12.46 5.37
N GLY A 196 -8.30 -11.38 6.07
CA GLY A 196 -8.09 -10.08 5.44
C GLY A 196 -6.60 -9.78 5.37
N TYR A 197 -6.07 -9.49 4.18
CA TYR A 197 -4.75 -8.89 4.05
C TYR A 197 -4.76 -7.48 4.63
N ARG A 198 -3.87 -7.22 5.59
CA ARG A 198 -3.90 -6.01 6.42
C ARG A 198 -2.71 -5.11 6.24
N GLN A 199 -1.52 -5.67 6.34
CA GLN A 199 -0.29 -4.92 6.18
C GLN A 199 0.64 -5.79 5.36
N PHE A 200 1.47 -5.16 4.55
CA PHE A 200 2.53 -5.88 3.88
C PHE A 200 3.86 -5.15 4.01
N VAL A 201 4.92 -5.93 3.80
CA VAL A 201 6.24 -5.38 3.52
C VAL A 201 6.75 -6.04 2.26
N LYS A 202 7.32 -5.24 1.37
CA LYS A 202 8.03 -5.70 0.18
C LYS A 202 9.51 -5.78 0.52
N GLN A 203 10.14 -6.88 0.10
CA GLN A 203 11.58 -7.02 0.06
C GLN A 203 11.92 -7.66 -1.27
N ASP A 204 12.61 -6.91 -2.13
CA ASP A 204 12.88 -7.31 -3.51
C ASP A 204 11.58 -7.75 -4.21
N ASP A 205 11.56 -8.93 -4.82
CA ASP A 205 10.39 -9.53 -5.47
C ASP A 205 9.56 -10.41 -4.53
N THR A 206 9.62 -10.15 -3.21
CA THR A 206 8.83 -10.88 -2.22
C THR A 206 7.95 -9.95 -1.40
N ILE A 207 6.65 -10.27 -1.36
CA ILE A 207 5.66 -9.61 -0.51
C ILE A 207 5.35 -10.49 0.71
N TYR A 208 5.55 -9.93 1.90
CA TYR A 208 5.17 -10.53 3.17
C TYR A 208 3.88 -9.88 3.68
N LEU A 209 2.78 -10.62 3.67
CA LEU A 209 1.43 -10.15 4.00
C LEU A 209 0.94 -10.69 5.35
N ALA A 210 0.52 -9.78 6.23
CA ALA A 210 -0.24 -10.12 7.43
C ALA A 210 -1.70 -10.40 7.06
N ALA A 211 -2.15 -11.64 7.25
CA ALA A 211 -3.45 -12.15 6.79
C ALA A 211 -4.40 -12.53 7.94
N ARG A 212 -4.45 -11.72 9.02
CA ARG A 212 -5.25 -12.01 10.24
C ARG A 212 -5.06 -13.47 10.71
N GLU A 213 -6.12 -14.25 10.71
CA GLU A 213 -6.17 -15.64 11.20
C GLU A 213 -5.36 -16.61 10.33
N ALA A 214 -5.11 -16.25 9.08
CA ALA A 214 -4.23 -17.00 8.19
C ALA A 214 -2.74 -16.83 8.54
N GLY A 215 -2.38 -15.89 9.43
CA GLY A 215 -1.00 -15.63 9.82
C GLY A 215 -0.24 -14.88 8.73
N LEU A 216 1.00 -15.29 8.47
CA LEU A 216 1.84 -14.72 7.41
C LEU A 216 1.55 -15.41 6.07
N ARG A 217 1.43 -14.61 5.02
CA ARG A 217 1.47 -15.05 3.62
C ARG A 217 2.71 -14.47 2.97
N ILE A 218 3.36 -15.26 2.14
CA ILE A 218 4.53 -14.84 1.38
C ILE A 218 4.14 -15.05 -0.06
N LEU A 219 4.14 -13.97 -0.83
CA LEU A 219 3.91 -14.00 -2.26
C LEU A 219 5.25 -13.66 -2.92
N SER A 220 5.68 -14.51 -3.85
CA SER A 220 6.66 -14.06 -4.83
C SER A 220 5.90 -13.23 -5.87
N ILE A 221 6.49 -12.09 -6.19
CA ILE A 221 6.09 -11.23 -7.30
C ILE A 221 7.17 -11.26 -8.39
N ASP A 222 8.04 -12.29 -8.39
CA ASP A 222 8.92 -12.58 -9.52
C ASP A 222 8.04 -12.58 -10.78
N GLY A 223 8.41 -11.78 -11.78
CA GLY A 223 7.66 -11.52 -13.03
C GLY A 223 6.27 -10.88 -12.89
N CYS A 224 5.90 -10.44 -11.69
CA CYS A 224 4.80 -9.48 -11.47
C CYS A 224 5.33 -8.03 -11.34
N THR A 225 6.64 -7.83 -11.22
CA THR A 225 7.33 -6.54 -11.05
C THR A 225 7.80 -5.97 -12.39
N GLY A 226 6.90 -5.29 -13.09
CA GLY A 226 7.20 -4.50 -14.29
C GLY A 226 6.57 -5.06 -15.58
N PRO A 227 6.48 -4.25 -16.65
CA PRO A 227 5.55 -4.43 -17.75
C PRO A 227 6.08 -5.45 -18.77
N CYS A 228 6.38 -6.66 -18.32
CA CYS A 228 6.70 -7.76 -19.21
C CYS A 228 5.65 -8.87 -19.22
N PRO A 229 4.44 -8.62 -19.76
CA PRO A 229 3.46 -9.68 -20.00
C PRO A 229 4.00 -10.89 -20.75
N ALA A 230 5.12 -10.73 -21.48
CA ALA A 230 5.76 -11.79 -22.23
C ALA A 230 6.77 -12.64 -21.44
N ASP A 231 7.21 -12.21 -20.24
CA ASP A 231 7.96 -13.05 -19.30
C ASP A 231 6.92 -13.87 -18.51
N PHE A 232 6.55 -15.01 -19.07
CA PHE A 232 5.37 -15.78 -18.68
C PHE A 232 5.70 -16.86 -17.65
N ASN A 233 6.98 -17.20 -17.51
CA ASN A 233 7.47 -18.06 -16.44
C ASN A 233 8.16 -17.28 -15.31
N ASN A 234 8.24 -15.95 -15.46
CA ASN A 234 8.73 -15.01 -14.46
C ASN A 234 10.21 -15.21 -14.10
N ASP A 235 11.02 -15.63 -15.06
CA ASP A 235 12.46 -15.91 -14.85
C ASP A 235 13.37 -14.71 -15.16
N GLY A 236 12.78 -13.58 -15.57
CA GLY A 236 13.48 -12.35 -15.92
C GLY A 236 14.17 -12.41 -17.29
N THR A 237 13.95 -13.47 -18.08
CA THR A 237 14.57 -13.65 -19.39
C THR A 237 13.58 -14.14 -20.45
N LEU A 238 13.24 -13.27 -21.41
CA LEU A 238 12.42 -13.64 -22.56
C LEU A 238 13.07 -14.75 -23.40
N ASN A 239 12.56 -15.96 -23.25
CA ASN A 239 13.11 -17.16 -23.84
C ASN A 239 12.02 -18.18 -24.20
N PHE A 240 12.44 -19.38 -24.59
CA PHE A 240 11.52 -20.44 -25.01
C PHE A 240 10.55 -20.89 -23.89
N PHE A 241 10.96 -20.80 -22.63
CA PHE A 241 10.18 -21.22 -21.48
C PHE A 241 8.96 -20.32 -21.25
N ASP A 242 9.02 -19.03 -21.59
CA ASP A 242 7.86 -18.13 -21.58
C ASP A 242 6.81 -18.52 -22.60
N VAL A 243 7.25 -18.78 -23.84
CA VAL A 243 6.38 -19.24 -24.91
C VAL A 243 5.73 -20.57 -24.53
N SER A 244 6.50 -21.46 -23.90
CA SER A 244 5.98 -22.72 -23.40
C SER A 244 4.95 -22.53 -22.29
N ALA A 245 5.17 -21.61 -21.35
CA ALA A 245 4.25 -21.30 -20.27
C ALA A 245 2.95 -20.65 -20.80
N PHE A 246 3.07 -19.71 -21.74
CA PHE A 246 1.93 -19.10 -22.43
C PHE A 246 1.07 -20.15 -23.15
N ILE A 247 1.68 -21.07 -23.90
CA ILE A 247 0.94 -22.13 -24.60
C ILE A 247 0.16 -23.02 -23.62
N VAL A 248 0.76 -23.35 -22.47
CA VAL A 248 0.08 -24.14 -21.43
C VAL A 248 -1.11 -23.37 -20.86
N ALA A 249 -0.93 -22.12 -20.47
CA ALA A 249 -1.99 -21.27 -19.94
C ALA A 249 -3.12 -21.04 -20.96
N PHE A 250 -2.78 -20.77 -22.22
CA PHE A 250 -3.73 -20.60 -23.32
C PHE A 250 -4.55 -21.88 -23.57
N THR A 251 -3.90 -23.06 -23.52
CA THR A 251 -4.59 -24.35 -23.69
C THR A 251 -5.53 -24.66 -22.53
N ASN A 252 -5.21 -24.18 -21.33
CA ASN A 252 -6.02 -24.34 -20.13
C ASN A 252 -7.08 -23.24 -19.96
N GLU A 253 -7.17 -22.28 -20.89
CA GLU A 253 -8.04 -21.09 -20.78
C GLU A 253 -7.81 -20.33 -19.47
N GLU A 254 -6.53 -20.26 -19.06
CA GLU A 254 -6.13 -19.54 -17.85
C GLU A 254 -6.20 -18.03 -18.09
N PRO A 255 -6.71 -17.23 -17.13
CA PRO A 255 -6.98 -15.79 -17.33
C PRO A 255 -5.80 -14.96 -17.81
N LEU A 256 -4.57 -15.33 -17.43
CA LEU A 256 -3.34 -14.66 -17.84
C LEU A 256 -3.00 -14.85 -19.33
N ALA A 257 -3.65 -15.80 -20.01
CA ALA A 257 -3.50 -16.02 -21.45
C ALA A 257 -4.55 -15.28 -22.30
N ASP A 258 -5.49 -14.56 -21.68
CA ASP A 258 -6.41 -13.61 -22.34
C ASP A 258 -5.68 -12.26 -22.47
N PHE A 259 -4.78 -12.20 -23.44
CA PHE A 259 -3.74 -11.19 -23.57
C PHE A 259 -4.28 -9.85 -24.09
N ASN A 260 -5.44 -9.87 -24.75
CA ASN A 260 -6.15 -8.66 -25.17
C ASN A 260 -7.36 -8.33 -24.26
N SER A 261 -7.60 -9.14 -23.23
CA SER A 261 -8.68 -8.98 -22.24
C SER A 261 -10.09 -8.93 -22.86
N ASP A 262 -10.31 -9.65 -23.96
CA ASP A 262 -11.61 -9.72 -24.65
C ASP A 262 -12.50 -10.88 -24.16
N GLY A 263 -11.98 -11.71 -23.24
CA GLY A 263 -12.68 -12.86 -22.67
C GLY A 263 -12.80 -14.04 -23.65
N GLN A 264 -12.04 -14.05 -24.75
CA GLN A 264 -12.03 -15.10 -25.76
C GLN A 264 -10.60 -15.57 -26.05
N PHE A 265 -10.23 -16.76 -25.60
CA PHE A 265 -8.93 -17.38 -25.91
C PHE A 265 -8.81 -17.75 -27.39
N ASN A 266 -8.22 -16.87 -28.18
CA ASN A 266 -8.19 -16.99 -29.63
C ASN A 266 -6.87 -16.49 -30.25
N PHE A 267 -6.85 -16.40 -31.58
CA PHE A 267 -5.66 -15.97 -32.33
C PHE A 267 -5.16 -14.57 -31.94
N PHE A 268 -6.04 -13.68 -31.50
CA PHE A 268 -5.69 -12.32 -31.12
C PHE A 268 -4.82 -12.28 -29.85
N ASP A 269 -5.04 -13.16 -28.87
CA ASP A 269 -4.16 -13.29 -27.69
C ASP A 269 -2.76 -13.74 -28.07
N VAL A 270 -2.69 -14.76 -28.93
CA VAL A 270 -1.42 -15.31 -29.41
C VAL A 270 -0.67 -14.26 -30.23
N SER A 271 -1.38 -13.49 -31.06
CA SER A 271 -0.81 -12.41 -31.83
C SER A 271 -0.24 -11.31 -30.93
N GLU A 272 -0.97 -10.91 -29.89
CA GLU A 272 -0.55 -9.87 -28.95
C GLU A 272 0.67 -10.34 -28.13
N PHE A 273 0.64 -11.57 -27.60
CA PHE A 273 1.78 -12.19 -26.91
C PHE A 273 3.05 -12.19 -27.78
N ILE A 274 2.94 -12.59 -29.06
CA ILE A 274 4.07 -12.60 -29.99
C ILE A 274 4.62 -11.18 -30.25
N VAL A 275 3.74 -10.18 -30.31
CA VAL A 275 4.16 -8.77 -30.47
C VAL A 275 4.94 -8.30 -29.25
N VAL A 276 4.42 -8.53 -28.04
CA VAL A 276 5.08 -8.15 -26.78
C VAL A 276 6.40 -8.90 -26.60
N PHE A 277 6.43 -10.21 -26.85
CA PHE A 277 7.63 -11.04 -26.75
C PHE A 277 8.75 -10.60 -27.71
N ASN A 278 8.42 -10.25 -28.95
CA ASN A 278 9.42 -9.83 -29.94
C ASN A 278 9.90 -8.40 -29.78
N ASN A 279 9.05 -7.50 -29.28
CA ASN A 279 9.45 -6.13 -29.00
C ASN A 279 10.47 -6.06 -27.86
N GLY A 280 10.52 -7.11 -27.01
CA GLY A 280 11.29 -7.11 -25.79
C GLY A 280 10.63 -6.18 -24.78
N CYS A 281 10.62 -6.60 -23.52
CA CYS A 281 10.24 -5.70 -22.45
C CYS A 281 11.44 -4.80 -22.12
N PRO A 282 11.23 -3.52 -21.73
CA PRO A 282 12.30 -2.72 -21.14
C PRO A 282 12.85 -3.38 -19.88
#